data_AF-A0A662G056-F1
#
_entry.id   AF-A0A662G056-F1
#
_cell.length_a   1.000
_cell.length_b   1.000
_cell.length_c   1.000
_cell.angle_alpha   90.00
_cell.angle_beta   90.00
_cell.angle_gamma   90.00
#
_symmetry.space_group_name_H-M   'P 1'
#
loop_
_entity.id
_entity.type
_entity.pdbx_description
1 polymer ?
#
loop_
_entity_poly.entity_id
_entity_poly.type
_entity_poly.pdbx_seq_one_letter_code
_entity_poly.pdbx_strand_id
1 'polypeptide(L)'
;MVKRSIVLILILLMLILFVREVSSQERYWIALNFEVEIRSNGLAIVKAKFHPFTSEGKSLYGDPRIGREIVVREGSTVEEILLMFTSDLTRLKYRVLSHTY
;
A
#
# COMPACT_ATOMS: atom_id res chain seq x y z
N MET A 1 8.10 -33.52 38.59
CA MET A 1 8.62 -32.28 37.95
C MET A 1 9.14 -32.52 36.54
N VAL A 2 10.07 -33.45 36.31
CA VAL A 2 10.74 -33.72 35.02
C VAL A 2 9.79 -33.87 33.81
N LYS A 3 8.69 -34.63 33.95
CA LYS A 3 7.72 -34.84 32.85
C LYS A 3 7.02 -33.54 32.40
N ARG A 4 6.74 -32.63 33.34
CA ARG A 4 6.12 -31.33 33.03
C ARG A 4 7.12 -30.41 32.31
N SER A 5 8.38 -30.46 32.71
CA SER A 5 9.48 -29.71 32.08
C SER A 5 9.71 -30.16 30.63
N ILE A 6 9.65 -31.47 30.35
CA ILE A 6 9.81 -32.01 28.99
C ILE A 6 8.68 -31.55 28.07
N VAL A 7 7.43 -31.57 28.55
CA VAL A 7 6.27 -31.11 27.77
C VAL A 7 6.39 -29.61 27.46
N LEU A 8 6.82 -28.80 28.42
CA LEU A 8 7.07 -27.37 28.22
C LEU A 8 8.15 -27.12 27.17
N ILE A 9 9.25 -27.88 27.20
CA ILE A 9 10.34 -27.77 26.21
C ILE A 9 9.84 -28.14 24.81
N LEU A 10 9.03 -29.19 24.69
CA LEU A 10 8.43 -29.60 23.40
C LEU A 10 7.48 -28.54 22.84
N ILE A 11 6.64 -27.95 23.69
CA ILE A 11 5.76 -26.83 23.29
C ILE A 11 6.59 -25.64 22.81
N LEU A 12 7.67 -25.30 23.53
CA LEU A 12 8.55 -24.19 23.16
C LEU A 12 9.24 -24.44 21.81
N LEU A 13 9.76 -25.64 21.59
CA LEU A 13 10.36 -26.05 20.31
C LEU A 13 9.35 -26.00 19.16
N MET A 14 8.12 -26.43 19.41
CA MET A 14 7.05 -26.36 18.41
C MET A 14 6.72 -24.90 18.07
N LEU A 15 6.66 -24.01 19.05
CA LEU A 15 6.40 -22.58 18.84
C LEU A 15 7.49 -21.89 18.02
N ILE A 16 8.76 -22.27 18.18
CA ILE A 16 9.88 -21.73 17.38
C ILE A 16 9.68 -21.99 15.89
N LEU A 17 9.11 -23.15 15.51
CA LEU A 17 8.80 -23.48 14.11
C LEU A 17 7.69 -22.61 13.50
N PHE A 18 6.88 -21.95 14.34
CA PHE A 18 5.82 -21.02 13.90
C PHE A 18 6.25 -19.55 13.95
N VAL A 19 7.50 -19.26 14.35
CA VAL A 19 8.05 -17.90 14.27
C VAL A 19 8.29 -17.58 12.80
N ARG A 20 7.41 -16.77 12.22
CA ARG A 20 7.63 -16.17 10.90
C ARG A 20 8.65 -15.05 11.03
N GLU A 21 9.51 -14.91 10.03
CA GLU A 21 10.31 -13.71 9.87
C GLU A 21 9.35 -12.52 9.69
N VAL A 22 9.34 -11.63 10.68
CA VAL A 22 8.64 -10.35 10.60
C VAL A 22 9.69 -9.33 10.16
N SER A 23 9.58 -8.86 8.92
CA SER A 23 10.32 -7.68 8.48
C SER A 23 9.53 -6.43 8.81
N SER A 24 10.22 -5.35 9.18
CA SER A 24 9.57 -4.04 9.21
C SER A 24 9.17 -3.66 7.79
N GLN A 25 8.00 -3.02 7.63
CA GLN A 25 7.67 -2.31 6.39
C GLN A 25 8.85 -1.40 6.00
N GLU A 26 9.23 -1.38 4.72
CA GLU A 26 10.30 -0.48 4.26
C GLU A 26 9.96 0.95 4.69
N ARG A 27 10.92 1.63 5.34
CA ARG A 27 10.73 2.97 5.89
C ARG A 27 10.84 4.01 4.80
N TYR A 28 9.78 4.14 4.01
CA TYR A 28 9.65 5.20 3.02
C TYR A 28 8.24 5.77 3.05
N TRP A 29 8.13 7.04 2.68
CA TRP A 29 6.87 7.77 2.62
C TRP A 29 6.57 8.07 1.16
N ILE A 30 5.30 8.05 0.80
CA ILE A 30 4.85 8.47 -0.53
C ILE A 30 4.09 9.77 -0.35
N ALA A 31 4.66 10.88 -0.84
CA ALA A 31 3.88 12.10 -0.97
C ALA A 31 2.90 11.92 -2.13
N LEU A 32 1.62 12.03 -1.82
CA LEU A 32 0.52 11.84 -2.75
C LEU A 32 -0.05 13.20 -3.13
N ASN A 33 0.05 13.54 -4.41
CA ASN A 33 -0.57 14.72 -4.99
C ASN A 33 -1.61 14.31 -6.02
N PHE A 34 -2.72 15.05 -6.10
CA PHE A 34 -3.75 14.83 -7.10
C PHE A 34 -3.87 16.05 -8.01
N GLU A 35 -3.92 15.82 -9.30
CA GLU A 35 -4.39 16.79 -10.29
C GLU A 35 -5.79 16.36 -10.72
N VAL A 36 -6.79 17.23 -10.53
CA VAL A 36 -8.20 16.91 -10.78
C VAL A 36 -8.78 17.92 -11.77
N GLU A 37 -9.27 17.43 -12.91
CA GLU A 37 -10.01 18.21 -13.91
C GLU A 37 -11.47 17.76 -13.88
N ILE A 38 -12.39 18.67 -13.55
CA ILE A 38 -13.84 18.41 -13.59
C ILE A 38 -14.42 19.08 -14.82
N ARG A 39 -15.07 18.29 -15.67
CA ARG A 39 -15.70 18.77 -16.91
C ARG A 39 -17.17 19.14 -16.68
N SER A 40 -17.70 19.96 -17.57
CA SER A 40 -19.09 20.43 -17.52
C SER A 40 -20.14 19.31 -17.62
N ASN A 41 -19.78 18.14 -18.16
CA ASN A 41 -20.63 16.95 -18.22
C ASN A 41 -20.56 16.07 -16.96
N GLY A 42 -19.86 16.51 -15.91
CA GLY A 42 -19.72 15.78 -14.65
C GLY A 42 -18.63 14.72 -14.65
N LEU A 43 -17.85 14.57 -15.74
CA LEU A 43 -16.68 13.70 -15.75
C LEU A 43 -15.52 14.36 -14.98
N ALA A 44 -14.92 13.62 -14.04
CA ALA A 44 -13.67 13.99 -13.40
C ALA A 44 -12.52 13.15 -13.96
N ILE A 45 -11.42 13.81 -14.34
CA ILE A 45 -10.15 13.17 -14.68
C ILE A 45 -9.19 13.42 -13.53
N VAL A 46 -8.67 12.35 -12.94
CA VAL A 46 -7.75 12.42 -11.80
C VAL A 46 -6.41 11.83 -12.21
N LYS A 47 -5.33 12.57 -11.97
CA LYS A 47 -3.96 12.06 -12.04
C LYS A 47 -3.38 12.01 -10.63
N ALA A 48 -3.14 10.80 -10.13
CA ALA A 48 -2.37 10.59 -8.90
C ALA A 48 -0.87 10.68 -9.21
N LYS A 49 -0.17 11.55 -8.50
CA LYS A 49 1.28 11.76 -8.62
C LYS A 49 1.92 11.29 -7.33
N PHE A 50 2.67 10.20 -7.43
CA PHE A 50 3.37 9.59 -6.31
C PHE A 50 4.83 10.01 -6.31
N HIS A 51 5.28 10.58 -5.19
CA HIS A 51 6.69 10.90 -4.99
C HIS A 51 7.19 10.12 -3.77
N PRO A 52 7.90 9.01 -3.96
CA PRO A 52 8.43 8.23 -2.85
C PRO A 52 9.74 8.85 -2.32
N PHE A 53 9.89 8.85 -0.99
CA PHE A 53 11.06 9.36 -0.28
C PHE A 53 11.45 8.43 0.87
N THR A 54 12.74 8.31 1.16
CA THR A 54 13.19 7.66 2.40
C THR A 54 12.73 8.46 3.62
N SER A 55 12.84 7.87 4.82
CA SER A 55 12.59 8.58 6.08
C SER A 55 13.43 9.86 6.26
N GLU A 56 14.56 9.96 5.58
CA GLU A 56 15.48 11.10 5.59
C GLU A 56 15.18 12.11 4.46
N GLY A 57 14.13 11.88 3.67
CA GLY A 57 13.70 12.77 2.57
C GLY A 57 14.44 12.57 1.25
N LYS A 58 15.25 11.50 1.10
CA LYS A 58 15.90 11.21 -0.18
C LYS A 58 14.87 10.66 -1.17
N SER A 59 14.81 11.23 -2.36
CA SER A 59 13.91 10.74 -3.42
C SER A 59 14.26 9.29 -3.79
N LEU A 60 13.22 8.47 -3.89
CA LEU A 60 13.25 7.09 -4.38
C LEU A 60 12.66 6.97 -5.78
N TYR A 61 12.48 8.10 -6.48
CA TYR A 61 11.99 8.10 -7.86
C TYR A 61 12.93 7.29 -8.77
N GLY A 62 12.35 6.46 -9.63
CA GLY A 62 13.10 5.55 -10.51
C GLY A 62 13.60 4.26 -9.86
N ASP A 63 13.40 4.02 -8.56
CA ASP A 63 13.67 2.70 -7.97
C ASP A 63 12.60 1.69 -8.45
N PRO A 64 12.98 0.65 -9.22
CA PRO A 64 12.03 -0.30 -9.79
C PRO A 64 11.34 -1.17 -8.72
N ARG A 65 11.93 -1.32 -7.52
CA ARG A 65 11.30 -2.05 -6.41
C ARG A 65 10.11 -1.25 -5.87
N ILE A 66 10.30 0.04 -5.66
CA ILE A 66 9.24 0.95 -5.19
C ILE A 66 8.16 1.10 -6.26
N GLY A 67 8.56 1.21 -7.54
CA GLY A 67 7.61 1.24 -8.66
C GLY A 67 6.67 0.02 -8.66
N ARG A 68 7.20 -1.19 -8.46
CA ARG A 68 6.37 -2.41 -8.36
C ARG A 68 5.43 -2.38 -7.15
N GLU A 69 5.88 -1.86 -6.02
CA GLU A 69 5.03 -1.77 -4.82
C GLU A 69 3.88 -0.78 -5.01
N ILE A 70 4.12 0.36 -5.66
CA ILE A 70 3.07 1.33 -6.01
C ILE A 70 2.01 0.68 -6.90
N VAL A 71 2.42 -0.14 -7.87
CA VAL A 71 1.48 -0.89 -8.73
C VAL A 71 0.64 -1.88 -7.93
N VAL A 72 1.27 -2.63 -7.02
CA VAL A 72 0.56 -3.59 -6.16
C VAL A 72 -0.48 -2.89 -5.29
N ARG A 73 -0.23 -1.64 -4.88
CA ARG A 73 -1.13 -0.81 -4.07
C ARG A 73 -2.12 0.01 -4.90
N GLU A 74 -2.13 -0.10 -6.23
CA GLU A 74 -3.00 0.73 -7.09
C GLU A 74 -4.48 0.64 -6.71
N GLY A 75 -4.96 -0.56 -6.38
CA GLY A 75 -6.35 -0.78 -6.00
C GLY A 75 -6.80 0.10 -4.83
N SER A 76 -5.96 0.23 -3.79
CA SER A 76 -6.28 1.08 -2.63
C SER A 76 -6.21 2.55 -2.97
N THR A 77 -5.27 2.98 -3.82
CA THR A 77 -5.22 4.38 -4.28
C THR A 77 -6.43 4.74 -5.13
N VAL A 78 -6.89 3.84 -6.00
CA VAL A 78 -8.13 4.05 -6.77
C VAL A 78 -9.30 4.23 -5.81
N GLU A 79 -9.43 3.39 -4.80
CA GLU A 79 -10.49 3.51 -3.78
C GLU A 79 -10.42 4.86 -3.05
N GLU A 80 -9.24 5.28 -2.60
CA GLU A 80 -9.00 6.59 -1.96
C GLU A 80 -9.43 7.76 -2.87
N ILE A 81 -9.10 7.70 -4.17
CA ILE A 81 -9.51 8.70 -5.15
C ILE A 81 -11.03 8.75 -5.29
N LEU A 82 -11.69 7.60 -5.39
CA LEU A 82 -13.14 7.54 -5.55
C LEU A 82 -13.85 8.12 -4.32
N LEU A 83 -13.30 7.87 -3.12
CA LEU A 83 -13.79 8.43 -1.86
C LEU A 83 -13.69 9.97 -1.79
N MET A 84 -12.84 10.60 -2.60
CA MET A 84 -12.83 12.08 -2.72
C MET A 84 -14.12 12.64 -3.33
N PHE A 85 -14.89 11.81 -4.06
CA PHE A 85 -16.10 12.26 -4.76
C PHE A 85 -17.39 11.80 -4.06
N THR A 86 -17.40 10.62 -3.44
CA THR A 86 -18.56 10.11 -2.70
C THR A 86 -18.16 9.00 -1.73
N SER A 87 -18.85 8.91 -0.59
CA SER A 87 -18.72 7.80 0.35
C SER A 87 -19.44 6.53 -0.10
N ASP A 88 -20.37 6.62 -1.07
CA ASP A 88 -21.03 5.48 -1.69
C ASP A 88 -20.42 5.22 -3.07
N LEU A 89 -19.49 4.25 -3.12
CA LEU A 89 -18.73 3.89 -4.31
C LEU A 89 -19.57 3.21 -5.40
N THR A 90 -20.75 2.68 -5.06
CA THR A 90 -21.64 2.01 -6.03
C THR A 90 -22.25 2.99 -7.04
N ARG A 91 -22.20 4.28 -6.72
CA ARG A 91 -22.74 5.37 -7.55
C ARG A 91 -21.75 5.93 -8.56
N LEU A 92 -20.50 5.48 -8.54
CA LEU A 92 -19.47 5.91 -9.48
C LEU A 92 -19.22 4.85 -10.55
N LYS A 93 -19.01 5.33 -11.77
CA LYS A 93 -18.37 4.56 -12.83
C LYS A 93 -17.00 5.15 -13.06
N TYR A 94 -15.98 4.30 -13.04
CA TYR A 94 -14.61 4.74 -13.26
C TYR A 94 -13.90 3.79 -14.22
N ARG A 95 -12.79 4.28 -14.77
CA ARG A 95 -11.86 3.48 -15.56
C ARG A 95 -10.46 4.02 -15.35
N VAL A 96 -9.52 3.13 -15.08
CA VAL A 96 -8.09 3.47 -15.09
C VAL A 96 -7.65 3.67 -16.55
N LEU A 97 -7.15 4.86 -16.86
CA LEU A 97 -6.80 5.25 -18.23
C LEU A 97 -5.37 4.86 -18.61
N SER A 98 -4.42 5.03 -17.69
CA SER A 98 -2.99 4.78 -17.96
C SER A 98 -2.19 4.69 -16.66
N HIS A 99 -1.11 3.92 -16.70
CA HIS A 99 -0.06 3.90 -15.69
C HIS A 99 1.13 4.73 -16.21
N THR A 100 1.42 5.85 -15.57
CA THR A 100 2.64 6.63 -15.88
C THR A 100 3.66 6.38 -14.80
N TYR A 101 4.82 5.83 -15.18
CA TYR A 101 5.96 5.56 -14.31
C TYR A 101 7.03 6.62 -14.51
#